data_AF-A0AAE0I356-F1
#
_entry.id   AF-A0AAE0I356-F1
#
_cell.length_a   1.000
_cell.length_b   1.000
_cell.length_c   1.000
_cell.angle_alpha   90.00
_cell.angle_beta   90.00
_cell.angle_gamma   90.00
#
_symmetry.space_group_name_H-M   'P 1'
#
loop_
_entity.id
_entity.type
_entity.pdbx_description
1 polymer ?
#
loop_
_entity_poly.entity_id
_entity_poly.type
_entity_poly.pdbx_seq_one_letter_code
_entity_poly.pdbx_strand_id
1 'polypeptide(L)'
;MQLQTLFFALLSAASTITAASIPRAPFGNGTLATPDPRFIPTDFGVTAGVPAPSQPGSCLGAGGKLIPCTCPPKSTDPRFLAGLTQALTEGFFPDPSVQSPINLARFNDAADTSTRTSQLRATVMIQVMQSLSGKKGAGCPGVAVPVLVNQQKTGQVGDAASVGSAGR
;
A
#
# COMPACT_ATOMS: atom_id res chain seq x y z
N MET A 1 -3.63 -27.13 80.40
CA MET A 1 -3.24 -27.84 79.18
C MET A 1 -3.58 -26.96 77.99
N GLN A 2 -2.62 -26.94 77.06
CA GLN A 2 -2.45 -26.13 75.86
C GLN A 2 -3.60 -26.18 74.83
N LEU A 3 -3.50 -25.27 73.85
CA LEU A 3 -3.96 -25.35 72.44
C LEU A 3 -5.44 -24.91 72.19
N GLN A 4 -5.81 -24.20 71.13
CA GLN A 4 -5.08 -23.65 69.98
C GLN A 4 -6.01 -22.65 69.25
N THR A 5 -5.39 -21.64 68.64
CA THR A 5 -5.90 -20.61 67.72
C THR A 5 -6.56 -21.20 66.47
N LEU A 6 -7.68 -20.62 66.00
CA LEU A 6 -8.20 -20.84 64.65
C LEU A 6 -8.53 -19.50 63.97
N PHE A 7 -7.60 -19.06 63.14
CA PHE A 7 -7.73 -17.98 62.16
C PHE A 7 -8.52 -18.50 60.95
N PHE A 8 -9.63 -17.85 60.60
CA PHE A 8 -10.32 -18.06 59.32
C PHE A 8 -9.76 -17.07 58.28
N ALA A 9 -8.98 -17.58 57.31
CA ALA A 9 -8.52 -16.80 56.16
C ALA A 9 -9.46 -17.06 54.96
N LEU A 10 -10.12 -15.99 54.50
CA LEU A 10 -10.87 -15.93 53.25
C LEU A 10 -9.89 -15.94 52.06
N LEU A 11 -9.99 -16.97 51.21
CA LEU A 11 -9.22 -17.09 49.98
C LEU A 11 -10.06 -16.53 48.81
N SER A 12 -9.75 -15.30 48.36
CA SER A 12 -10.28 -14.75 47.11
C SER A 12 -9.35 -15.15 45.96
N ALA A 13 -9.78 -16.08 45.10
CA ALA A 13 -9.06 -16.45 43.90
C ALA A 13 -9.23 -15.36 42.83
N ALA A 14 -8.18 -14.57 42.58
CA ALA A 14 -8.10 -13.65 41.46
C ALA A 14 -7.54 -14.38 40.23
N SER A 15 -8.38 -14.63 39.23
CA SER A 15 -7.94 -15.18 37.93
C SER A 15 -7.27 -14.08 37.11
N THR A 16 -5.95 -14.00 37.14
CA THR A 16 -5.17 -13.16 36.23
C THR A 16 -5.14 -13.81 34.85
N ILE A 17 -5.86 -13.23 33.89
CA ILE A 17 -5.68 -13.52 32.47
C ILE A 17 -4.33 -12.92 32.07
N THR A 18 -3.27 -13.73 32.05
CA THR A 18 -2.04 -13.38 31.33
C THR A 18 -2.36 -13.36 29.85
N ALA A 19 -2.49 -12.17 29.27
CA ALA A 19 -2.34 -11.97 27.84
C ALA A 19 -0.94 -12.50 27.47
N ALA A 20 -0.89 -13.63 26.78
CA ALA A 20 0.32 -14.11 26.16
C ALA A 20 0.70 -13.09 25.08
N SER A 21 1.54 -12.12 25.45
CA SER A 21 2.32 -11.35 24.49
C SER A 21 3.18 -12.35 23.73
N ILE A 22 2.76 -12.71 22.51
CA ILE A 22 3.62 -13.44 21.58
C ILE A 22 4.92 -12.64 21.52
N PRO A 23 6.08 -13.23 21.87
CA PRO A 23 7.34 -12.53 21.72
C PRO A 23 7.49 -12.18 20.24
N ARG A 24 7.39 -10.89 19.94
CA ARG A 24 7.82 -10.34 18.64
C ARG A 24 9.29 -10.70 18.56
N ALA A 25 9.60 -11.70 17.74
CA ALA A 25 10.97 -12.16 17.56
C ALA A 25 11.85 -10.94 17.26
N PRO A 26 13.03 -10.82 17.92
CA PRO A 26 13.98 -9.78 17.58
C PRO A 26 14.36 -9.99 16.12
N PHE A 27 14.29 -8.91 15.34
CA PHE A 27 14.66 -8.82 13.94
C PHE A 27 16.02 -9.49 13.70
N GLY A 28 16.01 -10.77 13.32
CA GLY A 28 17.19 -11.44 12.81
C GLY A 28 17.44 -10.89 11.41
N ASN A 29 18.59 -10.23 11.22
CA ASN A 29 19.42 -10.02 10.02
C ASN A 29 18.90 -10.42 8.61
N GLY A 30 17.61 -10.32 8.33
CA GLY A 30 17.02 -10.33 7.01
C GLY A 30 16.68 -8.90 6.67
N THR A 31 17.34 -8.34 5.66
CA THR A 31 16.81 -7.21 4.91
C THR A 31 15.31 -7.40 4.78
N LEU A 32 14.50 -6.48 5.35
CA LEU A 32 13.09 -6.38 4.97
C LEU A 32 13.11 -6.35 3.45
N ALA A 33 12.61 -7.39 2.80
CA ALA A 33 12.63 -7.42 1.35
C ALA A 33 11.73 -6.25 0.91
N THR A 34 12.35 -5.19 0.41
CA THR A 34 11.63 -4.02 -0.07
C THR A 34 11.14 -4.30 -1.49
N PRO A 35 10.06 -3.64 -1.93
CA PRO A 35 9.66 -3.69 -3.34
C PRO A 35 10.82 -3.25 -4.23
N ASP A 36 11.11 -4.08 -5.24
CA ASP A 36 11.96 -3.84 -6.41
C ASP A 36 11.80 -2.44 -7.03
N PRO A 37 12.63 -1.40 -6.78
CA PRO A 37 12.43 -0.10 -7.41
C PRO A 37 12.37 -0.15 -8.94
N ARG A 38 13.00 -1.15 -9.56
CA ARG A 38 12.95 -1.35 -11.02
C ARG A 38 11.56 -1.72 -11.57
N PHE A 39 10.66 -2.20 -10.73
CA PHE A 39 9.28 -2.55 -11.09
C PHE A 39 8.29 -1.43 -10.76
N ILE A 40 8.78 -0.32 -10.20
CA ILE A 40 8.01 0.88 -9.92
C ILE A 40 8.36 1.92 -11.00
N PRO A 41 7.38 2.44 -11.77
CA PRO A 41 7.65 3.51 -12.72
C PRO A 41 8.32 4.71 -12.04
N THR A 42 9.31 5.30 -12.71
CA THR A 42 10.00 6.50 -12.19
C THR A 42 9.08 7.72 -12.17
N ASP A 43 8.15 7.79 -13.12
CA ASP A 43 7.09 8.80 -13.25
C ASP A 43 5.74 8.11 -13.51
N PHE A 44 4.63 8.76 -13.12
CA PHE A 44 3.28 8.19 -13.22
C PHE A 44 2.43 8.76 -14.38
N GLY A 45 2.98 9.70 -15.14
CA GLY A 45 2.40 10.32 -16.33
C GLY A 45 1.55 11.57 -16.08
N VAL A 46 1.52 12.07 -14.85
CA VAL A 46 0.88 13.34 -14.47
C VAL A 46 1.80 14.08 -13.50
N THR A 47 2.00 15.36 -13.73
CA THR A 47 2.72 16.24 -12.79
C THR A 47 1.78 16.71 -11.69
N ALA A 48 2.15 16.45 -10.43
CA ALA A 48 1.36 16.92 -9.29
C ALA A 48 1.35 18.45 -9.18
N GLY A 49 0.27 18.99 -8.62
CA GLY A 49 0.16 20.42 -8.32
C GLY A 49 -0.14 21.33 -9.51
N VAL A 50 -0.33 20.80 -10.73
CA VAL A 50 -0.72 21.60 -11.90
C VAL A 50 -2.17 22.08 -11.74
N PRO A 51 -2.45 23.38 -11.53
CA PRO A 51 -3.80 23.84 -11.22
C PRO A 51 -4.77 23.63 -12.39
N ALA A 52 -6.01 23.26 -12.08
CA ALA A 52 -7.07 23.21 -13.07
C ALA A 52 -7.70 24.59 -13.27
N PRO A 53 -7.76 25.11 -14.51
CA PRO A 53 -8.35 26.43 -14.77
C PRO A 53 -9.87 26.43 -14.55
N SER A 54 -10.52 25.27 -14.62
CA SER A 54 -11.97 25.11 -14.49
C SER A 54 -12.49 25.03 -13.05
N GLN A 55 -11.63 24.73 -12.07
CA GLN A 55 -12.05 24.59 -10.68
C GLN A 55 -10.91 24.97 -9.71
N PRO A 56 -11.01 26.13 -9.05
CA PRO A 56 -10.07 26.51 -7.99
C PRO A 56 -9.96 25.44 -6.91
N GLY A 57 -8.73 25.16 -6.46
CA GLY A 57 -8.43 24.15 -5.45
C GLY A 57 -8.25 22.71 -5.99
N SER A 58 -8.47 22.49 -7.28
CA SER A 58 -8.22 21.21 -7.95
C SER A 58 -7.05 21.30 -8.92
N CYS A 59 -6.46 20.14 -9.23
CA CYS A 59 -5.36 20.02 -10.18
C CYS A 59 -5.72 19.15 -11.39
N LEU A 60 -4.95 19.25 -12.47
CA LEU A 60 -5.16 18.51 -13.72
C LEU A 60 -4.51 17.13 -13.64
N GLY A 61 -5.33 16.11 -13.86
CA GLY A 61 -4.92 14.74 -14.15
C GLY A 61 -5.03 14.41 -15.64
N ALA A 62 -4.87 13.12 -15.95
CA ALA A 62 -4.97 12.60 -17.30
C ALA A 62 -6.33 12.94 -17.94
N GLY A 63 -6.29 13.34 -19.22
CA GLY A 63 -7.50 13.71 -19.97
C GLY A 63 -8.24 14.93 -19.42
N GLY A 64 -7.54 15.81 -18.69
CA GLY A 64 -8.13 17.04 -18.11
C GLY A 64 -9.08 16.78 -16.94
N LYS A 65 -9.07 15.58 -16.35
CA LYS A 65 -9.89 15.26 -15.18
C LYS A 65 -9.30 15.89 -13.92
N LEU A 66 -10.17 16.33 -13.02
CA LEU A 66 -9.76 16.95 -11.76
C LEU A 66 -9.22 15.89 -10.78
N ILE A 67 -8.11 16.21 -10.14
CA ILE A 67 -7.46 15.38 -9.12
C ILE A 67 -7.06 16.25 -7.91
N PRO A 68 -6.86 15.64 -6.72
CA PRO A 68 -6.21 16.34 -5.61
C PRO A 68 -4.82 16.83 -6.02
N CYS A 69 -4.44 18.04 -5.61
CA CYS A 69 -3.16 18.63 -5.98
C CYS A 69 -1.93 17.91 -5.41
N THR A 70 -2.12 17.07 -4.40
CA THR A 70 -1.08 16.19 -3.84
C THR A 70 -0.86 14.93 -4.68
N CYS A 71 -1.62 14.74 -5.77
CA CYS A 71 -1.56 13.57 -6.61
C CYS A 71 -0.93 13.87 -7.98
N PRO A 72 -0.13 12.94 -8.52
CA PRO A 72 0.37 11.74 -7.85
C PRO A 72 1.49 12.05 -6.84
N PRO A 73 1.71 11.21 -5.81
CA PRO A 73 2.96 11.26 -5.06
C PRO A 73 4.13 10.90 -5.99
N LYS A 74 5.36 11.18 -5.55
CA LYS A 74 6.55 10.65 -6.23
C LYS A 74 6.62 9.14 -6.07
N SER A 75 7.21 8.45 -7.04
CA SER A 75 7.50 7.00 -6.97
C SER A 75 8.37 6.63 -5.76
N THR A 76 9.14 7.58 -5.26
CA THR A 76 9.98 7.47 -4.06
C THR A 76 9.33 8.04 -2.78
N ASP A 77 8.05 8.42 -2.80
CA ASP A 77 7.36 8.92 -1.60
C ASP A 77 7.32 7.82 -0.52
N PRO A 78 7.79 8.09 0.71
CA PRO A 78 7.85 7.08 1.76
C PRO A 78 6.50 6.48 2.14
N ARG A 79 5.39 7.22 2.03
CA ARG A 79 4.05 6.70 2.35
C ARG A 79 3.59 5.72 1.28
N PHE A 80 3.91 6.01 0.02
CA PHE A 80 3.66 5.08 -1.08
C PHE A 80 4.48 3.80 -0.92
N LEU A 81 5.78 3.90 -0.68
CA LEU A 81 6.65 2.74 -0.52
C LEU A 81 6.31 1.90 0.71
N ALA A 82 5.99 2.54 1.83
CA ALA A 82 5.54 1.85 3.05
C ALA A 82 4.21 1.12 2.80
N GLY A 83 3.23 1.80 2.18
CA GLY A 83 1.95 1.19 1.84
C GLY A 83 2.07 0.04 0.83
N LEU A 84 2.99 0.14 -0.14
CA LEU A 84 3.28 -0.94 -1.08
C LEU A 84 3.95 -2.14 -0.40
N THR A 85 4.92 -1.89 0.48
CA THR A 85 5.57 -2.93 1.26
C THR A 85 4.54 -3.65 2.13
N GLN A 86 3.68 -2.91 2.83
CA GLN A 86 2.60 -3.46 3.65
C GLN A 86 1.63 -4.28 2.79
N ALA A 87 1.15 -3.75 1.67
CA ALA A 87 0.26 -4.47 0.76
C ALA A 87 0.85 -5.82 0.32
N LEU A 88 2.12 -5.82 -0.08
CA LEU A 88 2.81 -7.01 -0.60
C LEU A 88 3.14 -8.07 0.46
N THR A 89 3.16 -7.71 1.75
CA THR A 89 3.56 -8.60 2.85
C THR A 89 2.40 -9.00 3.76
N GLU A 90 1.50 -8.07 4.04
CA GLU A 90 0.43 -8.19 5.04
C GLU A 90 -0.98 -8.06 4.44
N GLY A 91 -1.09 -7.65 3.18
CA GLY A 91 -2.38 -7.28 2.56
C GLY A 91 -2.68 -5.79 2.72
N PHE A 92 -3.83 -5.34 2.19
CA PHE A 92 -4.09 -3.90 2.10
C PHE A 92 -4.54 -3.26 3.41
N PHE A 93 -4.04 -2.05 3.68
CA PHE A 93 -4.62 -1.18 4.71
C PHE A 93 -5.88 -0.47 4.18
N PRO A 94 -6.91 -0.21 5.02
CA PRO A 94 -7.06 -0.58 6.43
C PRO A 94 -7.60 -1.99 6.68
N ASP A 95 -7.93 -2.76 5.64
CA ASP A 95 -8.58 -4.06 5.75
C ASP A 95 -7.66 -5.19 5.29
N PRO A 96 -6.90 -5.82 6.20
CA PRO A 96 -5.94 -6.88 5.85
C PRO A 96 -6.61 -8.15 5.31
N SER A 97 -7.94 -8.28 5.40
CA SER A 97 -8.65 -9.37 4.73
C SER A 97 -8.63 -9.23 3.20
N VAL A 98 -8.40 -8.01 2.69
CA VAL A 98 -8.18 -7.76 1.27
C VAL A 98 -6.74 -8.17 0.93
N GLN A 99 -6.61 -9.37 0.39
CA GLN A 99 -5.32 -9.88 -0.07
C GLN A 99 -4.76 -9.03 -1.23
N SER A 100 -3.44 -8.84 -1.22
CA SER A 100 -2.75 -8.28 -2.38
C SER A 100 -2.85 -9.23 -3.58
N PRO A 101 -3.07 -8.70 -4.80
CA PRO A 101 -3.13 -9.52 -6.00
C PRO A 101 -1.80 -10.22 -6.33
N ILE A 102 -0.71 -9.79 -5.70
CA ILE A 102 0.64 -10.32 -5.83
C ILE A 102 1.37 -10.18 -4.49
N ASN A 103 2.19 -11.16 -4.12
CA ASN A 103 3.05 -11.05 -2.93
C ASN A 103 4.40 -10.43 -3.29
N LEU A 104 5.15 -10.05 -2.26
CA LEU A 104 6.46 -9.43 -2.42
C LEU A 104 7.45 -10.26 -3.23
N ALA A 105 7.50 -11.59 -3.02
CA ALA A 105 8.43 -12.47 -3.72
C ALA A 105 8.18 -12.44 -5.25
N ARG A 106 6.92 -12.58 -5.67
CA ARG A 106 6.55 -12.53 -7.08
C ARG A 106 6.61 -11.10 -7.65
N PHE A 107 6.36 -10.07 -6.85
CA PHE A 107 6.57 -8.69 -7.28
C PHE A 107 8.04 -8.46 -7.67
N ASN A 108 8.97 -8.96 -6.86
CA ASN A 108 10.42 -8.82 -7.06
C ASN A 108 11.03 -9.85 -8.04
N ASP A 109 10.23 -10.79 -8.57
CA ASP A 109 10.74 -11.81 -9.48
C ASP A 109 11.07 -11.21 -10.86
N ALA A 110 12.35 -10.92 -11.09
CA ALA A 110 12.85 -10.39 -12.36
C ALA A 110 12.82 -11.40 -13.50
N ALA A 111 12.70 -12.71 -13.22
CA ALA A 111 12.53 -13.72 -14.24
C ALA A 111 11.08 -13.78 -14.75
N ASP A 112 10.09 -13.39 -13.93
CA ASP A 112 8.69 -13.29 -14.33
C ASP A 112 8.41 -11.99 -15.09
N THR A 113 8.60 -12.07 -16.41
CA THR A 113 8.28 -11.01 -17.37
C THR A 113 6.90 -11.18 -18.00
N SER A 114 6.02 -11.99 -17.41
CA SER A 114 4.69 -12.25 -17.99
C SER A 114 3.82 -10.99 -17.93
N THR A 115 3.00 -10.81 -18.98
CA THR A 115 1.99 -9.74 -19.04
C THR A 115 1.13 -9.71 -17.78
N ARG A 116 0.72 -10.90 -17.30
CA ARG A 116 -0.12 -11.04 -16.11
C ARG A 116 0.58 -10.49 -14.87
N THR A 117 1.85 -10.81 -14.65
CA THR A 117 2.59 -10.30 -13.48
C THR A 117 2.78 -8.80 -13.54
N SER A 118 3.05 -8.24 -14.72
CA SER A 118 3.10 -6.78 -14.90
C SER A 118 1.76 -6.09 -14.61
N GLN A 119 0.63 -6.68 -15.01
CA GLN A 119 -0.70 -6.17 -14.67
C GLN A 119 -0.96 -6.22 -13.15
N LEU A 120 -0.53 -7.28 -12.48
CA LEU A 120 -0.70 -7.43 -11.03
C LEU A 120 0.18 -6.44 -10.26
N ARG A 121 1.43 -6.22 -10.69
CA ARG A 121 2.32 -5.16 -10.17
C ARG A 121 1.66 -3.78 -10.25
N ALA A 122 1.08 -3.43 -11.41
CA ALA A 122 0.35 -2.18 -11.56
C ALA A 122 -0.91 -2.11 -10.69
N THR A 123 -1.65 -3.23 -10.58
CA THR A 123 -2.87 -3.30 -9.76
C THR A 123 -2.59 -3.01 -8.29
N VAL A 124 -1.57 -3.65 -7.70
CA VAL A 124 -1.21 -3.39 -6.30
C VAL A 124 -0.77 -1.94 -6.09
N MET A 125 0.03 -1.37 -7.00
CA MET A 125 0.46 0.03 -6.92
C MET A 125 -0.73 1.02 -6.98
N ILE A 126 -1.69 0.79 -7.88
CA ILE A 126 -2.90 1.61 -7.98
C ILE A 126 -3.73 1.52 -6.70
N GLN A 127 -3.90 0.32 -6.15
CA GLN A 127 -4.68 0.12 -4.92
C GLN A 127 -4.04 0.81 -3.71
N VAL A 128 -2.71 0.79 -3.60
CA VAL A 128 -1.97 1.57 -2.60
C VAL A 128 -2.21 3.07 -2.80
N MET A 129 -2.11 3.57 -4.04
CA MET A 129 -2.35 4.98 -4.34
C MET A 129 -3.75 5.45 -3.93
N GLN A 130 -4.76 4.64 -4.22
CA GLN A 130 -6.15 4.90 -3.83
C GLN A 130 -6.38 4.84 -2.32
N SER A 131 -5.41 4.36 -1.54
CA SER A 131 -5.49 4.19 -0.08
C SER A 131 -4.49 5.05 0.71
N LEU A 132 -3.74 5.94 0.04
CA LEU A 132 -2.67 6.75 0.67
C LEU A 132 -3.12 7.65 1.82
N SER A 133 -4.40 8.03 1.88
CA SER A 133 -4.96 8.81 2.98
C SER A 133 -5.32 7.96 4.21
N GLY A 134 -4.97 6.67 4.21
CA GLY A 134 -5.37 5.72 5.25
C GLY A 134 -6.84 5.30 5.15
N LYS A 135 -7.54 5.71 4.08
CA LYS A 135 -8.94 5.35 3.81
C LYS A 135 -9.04 4.79 2.40
N LYS A 136 -9.70 3.65 2.27
CA LYS A 136 -9.96 3.01 0.98
C LYS A 136 -10.69 3.98 0.05
N GLY A 137 -10.13 4.20 -1.14
CA GLY A 137 -10.73 5.03 -2.19
C GLY A 137 -10.63 6.55 -1.99
N ALA A 138 -9.99 7.03 -0.92
CA ALA A 138 -9.82 8.45 -0.63
C ALA A 138 -8.38 8.95 -0.88
N GLY A 139 -7.57 8.17 -1.58
CA GLY A 139 -6.22 8.54 -2.01
C GLY A 139 -6.20 9.15 -3.42
N CYS A 140 -5.15 8.85 -4.18
CA CYS A 140 -5.00 9.33 -5.55
C CYS A 140 -5.80 8.47 -6.53
N PRO A 141 -6.68 9.09 -7.35
CA PRO A 141 -7.46 8.36 -8.35
C PRO A 141 -6.59 7.86 -9.50
N GLY A 142 -7.06 6.86 -10.24
CA GLY A 142 -6.30 6.28 -11.37
C GLY A 142 -5.93 7.30 -12.46
N VAL A 143 -6.74 8.34 -12.66
CA VAL A 143 -6.42 9.44 -13.59
C VAL A 143 -5.24 10.31 -13.14
N ALA A 144 -4.77 10.20 -11.90
CA ALA A 144 -3.53 10.80 -11.45
C ALA A 144 -2.29 9.95 -11.80
N VAL A 145 -2.48 8.69 -12.20
CA VAL A 145 -1.39 7.74 -12.51
C VAL A 145 -1.65 6.95 -13.81
N PRO A 146 -1.84 7.64 -14.94
CA PRO A 146 -2.17 7.03 -16.23
C PRO A 146 -1.20 5.93 -16.67
N VAL A 147 0.10 6.04 -16.34
CA VAL A 147 1.10 5.00 -16.65
C VAL A 147 0.73 3.67 -16.01
N LEU A 148 0.39 3.67 -14.72
CA LEU A 148 0.00 2.47 -14.01
C LEU A 148 -1.34 1.93 -14.52
N VAL A 149 -2.30 2.80 -14.84
CA VAL A 149 -3.59 2.37 -15.42
C VAL A 149 -3.38 1.69 -16.77
N ASN A 150 -2.46 2.19 -17.59
CA ASN A 150 -2.10 1.55 -18.85
C ASN A 150 -1.45 0.19 -18.60
N GLN A 151 -0.43 0.13 -17.73
CA GLN A 151 0.25 -1.11 -17.36
C GLN A 151 -0.70 -2.16 -16.77
N GLN A 152 -1.71 -1.75 -15.98
CA GLN A 152 -2.74 -2.65 -15.46
C GLN A 152 -3.57 -3.27 -16.57
N LYS A 153 -3.85 -2.54 -17.65
CA LYS A 153 -4.65 -3.03 -18.79
C LYS A 153 -3.81 -3.88 -19.74
N THR A 154 -2.64 -3.40 -20.11
CA THR A 154 -1.83 -3.96 -21.21
C THR A 154 -0.71 -4.88 -20.73
N GLY A 155 -0.32 -4.79 -19.46
CA GLY A 155 0.89 -5.42 -18.91
C GLY A 155 2.19 -4.79 -19.41
N GLN A 156 2.13 -3.73 -20.21
CA GLN A 156 3.30 -3.01 -20.69
C GLN A 156 3.65 -1.87 -19.73
N VAL A 157 4.91 -1.78 -19.33
CA VAL A 157 5.42 -0.61 -18.61
C VAL A 157 5.55 0.50 -19.64
N GLY A 158 4.58 1.42 -19.69
CA GLY A 158 4.59 2.52 -20.64
C GLY A 158 5.32 3.74 -20.09
N ASP A 159 5.97 4.51 -20.96
CA ASP A 159 6.36 5.89 -20.64
C ASP A 159 5.14 6.80 -20.73
N ALA A 160 5.13 7.92 -19.99
CA ALA A 160 4.04 8.90 -19.96
C ALA A 160 3.52 9.32 -21.36
N ALA A 161 4.42 9.32 -22.37
CA ALA A 161 4.11 9.62 -23.76
C ALA A 161 3.15 8.61 -24.43
N SER A 162 3.17 7.34 -24.01
CA SER A 162 2.34 6.28 -24.60
C SER A 162 0.86 6.34 -24.21
N VAL A 163 0.52 7.08 -23.14
CA VAL A 163 -0.86 7.17 -22.63
C VAL A 163 -1.63 8.37 -23.23
N GLY A 164 -0.93 9.33 -23.83
CA GLY A 164 -1.52 10.51 -24.47
C GLY A 164 -2.20 10.27 -25.83
N SER A 165 -2.05 9.08 -26.41
CA SER A 165 -2.60 8.74 -27.74
C SER A 165 -3.89 7.93 -27.69
N ALA A 166 -4.35 7.49 -26.51
CA ALA A 166 -5.54 6.64 -26.37
C ALA A 166 -6.87 7.41 -26.26
N GLY A 167 -6.90 8.69 -26.64
CA GLY A 167 -8.04 9.58 -26.47
C GLY A 167 -8.28 10.58 -27.60
N ARG A 168 -7.95 10.21 -28.85
CA ARG A 168 -8.45 10.92 -30.04
C ARG A 168 -9.39 10.02 -30.81
#